data_AF-A0A7S2A036-F1
#
_entry.id   AF-A0A7S2A036-F1
#
_cell.length_a   1.000
_cell.length_b   1.000
_cell.length_c   1.000
_cell.angle_alpha   90.00
_cell.angle_beta   90.00
_cell.angle_gamma   90.00
#
_symmetry.space_group_name_H-M   'P 1'
#
loop_
_entity.id
_entity.type
_entity.pdbx_description
1 polymer ?
#
loop_
_entity_poly.entity_id
_entity_poly.type
_entity_poly.pdbx_seq_one_letter_code
_entity_poly.pdbx_strand_id
1 'polypeptide(L)'
;YILRPETAETLFVLHQLTGDPIYREWGWEIFRAIERYCKTDFAYGSPPNVNNVNRDVDDKMESFFLAETLKYLYLLQDPDTQIDILGKHVFNTEAHPLRIFSEL
;
A
#
# COMPACT_ATOMS: atom_id res chain seq x y z
N TYR A 1 7.98 9.73 -8.00
CA TYR A 1 7.50 8.71 -7.05
C TYR A 1 7.04 7.54 -7.88
N ILE A 2 7.71 6.38 -7.82
CA ILE A 2 7.45 5.28 -8.76
C ILE A 2 6.41 4.27 -8.23
N LEU A 3 5.33 4.76 -7.61
CA LEU A 3 4.25 3.92 -7.08
C LEU A 3 4.64 2.97 -5.92
N ARG A 4 5.78 3.25 -5.27
CA ARG A 4 6.37 2.34 -4.27
C ARG A 4 5.51 2.12 -3.01
N PRO A 5 5.64 0.94 -2.37
CA PRO A 5 4.75 0.52 -1.28
C PRO A 5 5.26 0.80 0.14
N GLU A 6 6.55 1.06 0.34
CA GLU A 6 7.20 0.83 1.65
C GLU A 6 6.65 1.72 2.77
N THR A 7 6.17 2.93 2.41
CA THR A 7 5.48 3.80 3.36
C THR A 7 4.13 3.20 3.78
N ALA A 8 3.30 2.75 2.83
CA ALA A 8 2.00 2.15 3.14
C ALA A 8 2.15 0.83 3.93
N GLU A 9 3.17 0.02 3.60
CA GLU A 9 3.57 -1.16 4.38
C GLU A 9 3.87 -0.79 5.84
N THR A 10 4.72 0.22 6.04
CA THR A 10 5.12 0.66 7.38
C THR A 10 3.91 1.13 8.19
N LEU A 11 3.02 1.92 7.58
CA LEU A 11 1.79 2.38 8.24
C LEU A 11 0.87 1.23 8.61
N PHE A 12 0.73 0.23 7.75
CA PHE A 12 -0.02 -0.99 8.05
C PHE A 12 0.57 -1.72 9.25
N VAL A 13 1.88 -1.99 9.26
CA VAL A 13 2.54 -2.68 10.37
C VAL A 13 2.41 -1.90 11.68
N LEU A 14 2.65 -0.59 11.66
CA LEU A 14 2.52 0.27 12.84
C LEU A 14 1.09 0.28 13.39
N HIS A 15 0.09 0.36 12.51
CA HIS A 15 -1.32 0.28 12.92
C HIS A 15 -1.64 -1.06 13.57
N GLN A 16 -1.21 -2.19 12.99
CA GLN A 16 -1.45 -3.51 13.58
C GLN A 16 -0.80 -3.65 14.97
N LEU A 17 0.38 -3.06 15.18
CA LEU A 17 1.10 -3.13 16.45
C LEU A 17 0.53 -2.21 17.54
N THR A 18 -0.03 -1.06 17.16
CA THR A 18 -0.36 0.01 18.13
C THR A 18 -1.85 0.32 18.22
N GLY A 19 -2.62 0.04 17.16
CA GLY A 19 -4.01 0.47 17.02
C GLY A 19 -4.21 1.98 16.84
N ASP A 20 -3.14 2.78 16.65
CA ASP A 20 -3.27 4.24 16.53
C ASP A 20 -3.96 4.63 15.21
N PRO A 21 -5.13 5.33 15.26
CA PRO A 21 -5.87 5.69 14.06
C PRO A 21 -5.11 6.66 13.13
N ILE A 22 -4.07 7.36 13.60
CA ILE A 22 -3.31 8.30 12.77
C ILE A 22 -2.71 7.64 11.52
N TYR A 23 -2.33 6.36 11.62
CA TYR A 23 -1.77 5.62 10.50
C TYR A 23 -2.80 5.40 9.39
N ARG A 24 -4.07 5.21 9.75
CA ARG A 24 -5.17 5.11 8.78
C ARG A 24 -5.44 6.45 8.11
N GLU A 25 -5.38 7.54 8.86
CA GLU A 25 -5.52 8.90 8.30
C GLU A 25 -4.41 9.18 7.28
N TRP A 26 -3.15 8.92 7.63
CA TRP A 26 -2.02 9.08 6.71
C TRP A 26 -2.09 8.16 5.50
N GLY A 27 -2.53 6.90 5.69
CA GLY A 27 -2.78 5.98 4.57
C GLY A 27 -3.84 6.52 3.61
N TRP A 28 -4.91 7.13 4.13
CA TRP A 28 -5.94 7.76 3.30
C TRP A 28 -5.41 8.97 2.54
N GLU A 29 -4.58 9.81 3.16
CA GLU A 29 -3.91 10.92 2.47
C GLU A 29 -3.03 10.43 1.30
N ILE A 30 -2.28 9.35 1.52
CA ILE A 30 -1.46 8.73 0.47
C ILE A 30 -2.33 8.23 -0.68
N PHE A 31 -3.41 7.49 -0.38
CA PHE A 31 -4.32 6.98 -1.41
C PHE A 31 -4.94 8.12 -2.23
N ARG A 32 -5.39 9.20 -1.58
CA ARG A 32 -5.94 10.37 -2.29
C ARG A 32 -4.90 11.06 -3.17
N ALA A 33 -3.64 11.11 -2.74
CA ALA A 33 -2.56 11.65 -3.56
C ALA A 33 -2.27 10.77 -4.79
N ILE A 34 -2.28 9.45 -4.63
CA ILE A 34 -2.16 8.49 -5.74
C ILE A 34 -3.31 8.68 -6.73
N GLU A 35 -4.56 8.72 -6.25
CA GLU A 35 -5.74 8.94 -7.10
C GLU A 35 -5.64 10.26 -7.89
N ARG A 36 -5.11 11.31 -7.27
CA ARG A 36 -5.05 12.64 -7.88
C ARG A 36 -3.91 12.80 -8.88
N TYR A 37 -2.74 12.23 -8.59
CA TYR A 37 -1.51 12.54 -9.32
C TYR A 37 -0.91 11.37 -10.08
N CYS A 38 -1.38 10.14 -9.84
CA CYS A 38 -0.85 8.95 -10.47
C CYS A 38 -1.85 8.27 -11.41
N LYS A 39 -3.14 8.59 -11.31
CA LYS A 39 -4.20 7.95 -12.11
C LYS A 39 -4.20 8.43 -13.56
N THR A 40 -4.44 7.51 -14.48
CA THR A 40 -4.64 7.76 -15.91
C THR A 40 -6.03 7.30 -16.33
N ASP A 41 -6.37 7.47 -17.61
CA ASP A 41 -7.64 6.97 -18.16
C ASP A 41 -7.78 5.44 -18.07
N PHE A 42 -6.66 4.72 -17.96
CA PHE A 42 -6.63 3.25 -18.02
C PHE A 42 -6.13 2.59 -16.72
N ALA A 43 -5.19 3.22 -16.00
CA ALA A 43 -4.50 2.62 -14.86
C ALA A 43 -3.79 3.69 -13.99
N TYR A 44 -2.56 3.42 -13.57
CA TYR A 44 -1.71 4.34 -12.80
C TYR A 44 -0.30 4.40 -13.39
N GLY A 45 0.35 5.55 -13.23
CA GLY A 45 1.71 5.80 -13.66
C GLY A 45 2.49 6.64 -12.65
N SER A 46 3.80 6.66 -12.80
CA SER A 46 4.70 7.45 -11.95
C SER A 46 4.73 8.92 -12.38
N PRO A 47 4.52 9.89 -11.48
CA PRO A 47 4.81 11.28 -11.80
C PRO A 47 6.33 11.46 -12.03
N PRO A 48 6.75 12.07 -13.16
CA PRO A 48 8.17 12.23 -13.50
C PRO A 48 8.90 13.18 -12.55
N ASN A 49 8.19 14.12 -11.92
CA ASN A 49 8.71 15.00 -10.88
C ASN A 49 7.62 15.35 -9.87
N VAL A 50 7.80 14.95 -8.61
CA VAL A 50 6.82 15.23 -7.54
C VAL A 50 6.69 16.72 -7.20
N ASN A 51 7.67 17.54 -7.56
CA ASN A 51 7.62 19.00 -7.42
C ASN A 51 6.95 19.69 -8.63
N ASN A 52 6.59 18.96 -9.68
CA ASN A 52 5.93 19.50 -10.86
C ASN A 52 4.80 18.57 -11.34
N VAL A 53 3.60 18.85 -10.85
CA VAL A 53 2.40 18.02 -11.07
C VAL A 53 1.64 18.33 -12.38
N ASN A 54 2.12 19.28 -13.19
CA ASN A 54 1.50 19.65 -14.47
C ASN A 54 2.04 18.83 -15.65
N ARG A 55 2.54 17.62 -15.38
CA ARG A 55 3.04 16.71 -16.41
C ARG A 55 2.29 15.40 -16.32
N ASP A 56 2.05 14.81 -17.49
CA ASP A 56 1.52 13.47 -17.57
C ASP A 56 2.45 12.50 -16.85
N VAL A 57 1.84 11.49 -16.24
CA VAL A 57 2.60 10.40 -15.62
C VAL A 57 3.21 9.49 -16.68
N ASP A 58 4.27 8.79 -16.30
CA ASP A 58 4.92 7.82 -17.17
C ASP A 58 3.94 6.70 -17.56
N ASP A 59 3.98 6.25 -18.81
CA ASP A 59 3.21 5.10 -19.32
C ASP A 59 3.83 3.77 -18.87
N LYS A 60 3.92 3.60 -17.56
CA LYS A 60 4.47 2.42 -16.89
C LYS A 60 3.85 2.26 -15.51
N MET A 61 3.29 1.09 -15.27
CA MET A 61 2.81 0.66 -13.96
C MET A 61 3.62 -0.54 -13.49
N GLU A 62 4.30 -0.40 -12.36
CA GLU A 62 5.03 -1.51 -11.76
C GLU A 62 4.05 -2.50 -11.12
N SER A 63 4.30 -3.81 -11.26
CA SER A 63 3.39 -4.86 -10.75
C SER A 63 3.19 -4.79 -9.24
N PHE A 64 4.23 -4.36 -8.51
CA PHE A 64 4.17 -4.17 -7.06
C PHE A 64 3.15 -3.12 -6.65
N PHE A 65 2.74 -2.20 -7.51
CA PHE A 65 1.68 -1.24 -7.16
C PHE A 65 0.37 -1.96 -6.81
N LEU A 66 0.03 -2.98 -7.60
CA LEU A 66 -1.16 -3.81 -7.37
C LEU A 66 -0.93 -4.81 -6.23
N ALA A 67 0.23 -5.47 -6.21
CA ALA A 67 0.52 -6.50 -5.21
C ALA A 67 0.70 -5.90 -3.82
N GLU A 68 1.35 -4.74 -3.70
CA GLU A 68 1.82 -4.20 -2.43
C GLU A 68 1.09 -2.91 -2.07
N THR A 69 1.28 -1.82 -2.84
CA THR A 69 0.79 -0.48 -2.47
C THR A 69 -0.72 -0.48 -2.22
N LEU A 70 -1.51 -0.98 -3.18
CA LEU A 70 -2.97 -1.05 -3.03
C LEU A 70 -3.40 -2.04 -1.94
N LYS A 71 -2.68 -3.16 -1.77
CA LYS A 71 -3.01 -4.15 -0.74
C LYS A 71 -2.84 -3.59 0.66
N TYR A 72 -1.70 -2.95 0.95
CA TYR A 72 -1.46 -2.35 2.26
C TYR A 72 -2.42 -1.20 2.55
N LEU A 73 -2.70 -0.34 1.57
CA LEU A 73 -3.69 0.75 1.73
C LEU A 73 -5.11 0.20 1.97
N TYR A 74 -5.48 -0.89 1.30
CA TYR A 74 -6.76 -1.57 1.54
C TYR A 74 -6.82 -2.17 2.95
N LEU A 75 -5.83 -2.99 3.33
CA LEU A 75 -5.79 -3.67 4.64
C LEU A 75 -5.74 -2.67 5.80
N LEU A 76 -5.04 -1.56 5.63
CA LEU A 76 -4.99 -0.48 6.62
C LEU A 76 -6.37 0.15 6.87
N GLN A 77 -7.28 0.13 5.89
CA GLN A 77 -8.66 0.61 6.07
C GLN A 77 -9.66 -0.48 6.44
N ASP A 78 -9.21 -1.73 6.55
CA ASP A 78 -10.02 -2.90 6.91
C ASP A 78 -9.65 -3.38 8.33
N PRO A 79 -10.19 -2.75 9.40
CA PRO A 79 -9.88 -3.14 10.77
C PRO A 79 -10.37 -4.55 11.13
N ASP A 80 -11.30 -5.12 10.35
CA ASP A 80 -11.89 -6.45 10.57
C ASP A 80 -11.21 -7.54 9.71
N THR A 81 -10.07 -7.21 9.11
CA THR A 81 -9.35 -8.11 8.20
C THR A 81 -9.02 -9.44 8.86
N GLN A 82 -9.16 -10.52 8.10
CA GLN A 82 -8.75 -11.87 8.53
C GLN A 82 -7.23 -12.07 8.41
N ILE A 83 -6.52 -11.10 7.84
CA ILE A 83 -5.07 -11.12 7.69
C ILE A 83 -4.39 -10.65 8.98
N ASP A 84 -4.17 -11.61 9.87
CA ASP A 84 -3.46 -11.40 11.13
C ASP A 84 -1.96 -11.62 10.95
N ILE A 85 -1.18 -10.53 10.92
CA ILE A 85 0.29 -10.54 10.82
C ILE A 85 1.01 -10.70 12.17
N LEU A 86 0.28 -10.71 13.28
CA LEU A 86 0.85 -10.85 14.62
C LEU A 86 0.82 -12.31 15.10
N GLY A 87 -0.03 -13.15 14.49
CA GLY A 87 -0.18 -14.55 14.92
C GLY A 87 -0.42 -15.59 13.83
N LYS A 88 -0.89 -15.24 12.63
CA LYS A 88 -1.32 -16.23 11.62
C LYS A 88 -0.63 -16.15 10.28
N HIS A 89 -0.17 -14.98 9.88
CA HIS A 89 0.38 -14.72 8.56
C HIS A 89 1.75 -14.05 8.64
N VAL A 90 2.60 -14.38 7.68
CA VAL A 90 3.86 -13.67 7.39
C VAL A 90 3.79 -13.21 5.94
N PHE A 91 4.04 -11.93 5.70
CA PHE A 91 4.13 -11.40 4.34
C PHE A 91 5.54 -11.66 3.82
N ASN A 92 5.66 -12.10 2.57
CA ASN A 92 6.94 -11.99 1.89
C ASN A 92 7.21 -10.52 1.49
N THR A 93 8.40 -10.24 0.94
CA THR A 93 8.80 -8.88 0.55
C THR A 93 8.02 -8.28 -0.64
N GLU A 94 7.05 -9.01 -1.21
CA GLU A 94 6.16 -8.57 -2.30
C GLU A 94 4.68 -8.61 -1.83
N ALA A 95 4.51 -8.41 -0.52
CA ALA A 95 3.24 -8.37 0.19
C ALA A 95 2.32 -9.59 0.04
N HIS A 96 2.84 -10.77 -0.32
CA HIS A 96 2.02 -11.99 -0.39
C HIS A 96 1.88 -12.62 1.00
N PRO A 97 0.66 -12.71 1.56
CA PRO A 97 0.45 -13.31 2.88
C PRO A 97 0.58 -14.82 2.82
N LEU A 98 1.47 -15.39 3.63
CA LEU A 98 1.68 -16.81 3.80
C LEU A 98 1.20 -17.21 5.20
N ARG A 99 0.45 -18.31 5.31
CA ARG A 99 0.04 -18.83 6.63
C ARG A 99 1.23 -19.45 7.34
N ILE A 100 1.33 -19.22 8.65
CA ILE A 100 2.24 -19.95 9.51
C ILE A 100 1.78 -21.41 9.57
N PHE A 101 2.68 -22.35 9.30
CA PHE A 101 2.37 -23.77 9.38
C PHE A 101 2.27 -24.19 10.86
N SER A 102 1.23 -24.95 11.22
CA SER A 102 1.20 -25.65 12.50
C SER A 102 2.17 -26.83 12.43
N GLU A 103 2.98 -27.03 13.47
CA GLU A 103 3.64 -28.32 13.65
C GLU A 103 2.55 -29.41 13.76
N LEU A 104 2.69 -30.47 12.95
CA LEU A 104 1.78 -31.62 12.91
C LEU A 104 1.78 -32.38 14.24
#